data_AF-A0A970IRU5-F1
#
_entry.id   AF-A0A970IRU5-F1
#
_cell.length_a   1.000
_cell.length_b   1.000
_cell.length_c   1.000
_cell.angle_alpha   90.00
_cell.angle_beta   90.00
_cell.angle_gamma   90.00
#
_symmetry.space_group_name_H-M   'P 1'
#
loop_
_entity.id
_entity.type
_entity.pdbx_description
1 polymer ?
#
loop_
_entity_poly.entity_id
_entity_poly.type
_entity_poly.pdbx_seq_one_letter_code
_entity_poly.pdbx_strand_id
1 'polypeptide(L)'
;MKINKKRFIYSGIFVILAFSLVFCLVKLKDKTVSVDFVLTERGNITEYIEENAIVRLEMETEVYASSGGKVISVMAEIGDGVNKGDTLVRLDEKDLTAGLKRLELQKVAALTRIDEAIND
;
A
#
# COMPACT_ATOMS: atom_id res chain seq x y z
N MET A 1 82.19 65.01 -2.17
CA MET A 1 80.80 65.45 -1.87
C MET A 1 80.59 65.36 -0.36
N LYS A 2 80.56 66.50 0.37
CA LYS A 2 80.44 66.55 1.84
C LYS A 2 79.03 66.05 2.22
N ILE A 3 78.93 64.84 2.75
CA ILE A 3 77.65 64.24 3.11
C ILE A 3 77.17 64.90 4.40
N ASN A 4 76.07 65.66 4.31
CA ASN A 4 75.47 66.33 5.45
C ASN A 4 74.87 65.26 6.36
N LYS A 5 75.51 64.95 7.50
CA LYS A 5 75.10 63.87 8.43
C LYS A 5 73.59 63.85 8.74
N LYS A 6 72.92 65.01 8.76
CA LYS A 6 71.47 65.13 8.96
C LYS A 6 70.61 64.54 7.82
N ARG A 7 71.05 64.64 6.55
CA ARG A 7 70.31 64.08 5.39
C ARG A 7 70.35 62.56 5.32
N PHE A 8 71.43 61.95 5.82
CA PHE A 8 71.55 60.50 5.93
C PHE A 8 70.60 59.94 7.01
N ILE A 9 70.43 60.69 8.10
CA ILE A 9 69.49 60.35 9.18
C ILE A 9 68.03 60.42 8.68
N TYR A 10 67.65 61.46 7.93
CA TYR A 10 66.30 61.54 7.35
C TYR A 10 66.02 60.45 6.31
N SER A 11 67.01 60.06 5.51
CA SER A 11 66.87 58.96 4.56
C SER A 11 66.64 57.62 5.26
N GLY A 12 67.32 57.35 6.38
CA GLY A 12 67.11 56.13 7.17
C GLY A 12 65.72 56.07 7.80
N ILE A 13 65.24 57.19 8.35
CA ILE A 13 63.89 57.29 8.93
C ILE A 13 62.82 57.06 7.86
N PHE A 14 63.00 57.62 6.66
CA PHE A 14 62.05 57.42 5.56
C PHE A 14 61.97 55.96 5.10
N VAL A 15 63.10 55.25 5.05
CA VAL A 15 63.13 53.82 4.72
C VAL A 15 62.41 53.00 5.79
N ILE A 16 62.60 53.31 7.08
CA ILE A 16 61.93 52.61 8.19
C ILE A 16 60.41 52.87 8.17
N LEU A 17 60.00 54.11 7.89
CA LEU A 17 58.58 54.48 7.75
C LEU A 17 57.92 53.79 6.56
N ALA A 18 58.60 53.73 5.42
CA ALA A 18 58.13 53.01 4.25
C ALA A 18 58.01 51.51 4.52
N PHE A 19 58.99 50.91 5.21
CA PHE A 19 58.94 49.49 5.58
C PHE A 19 57.80 49.17 6.54
N SER A 20 57.57 50.03 7.54
CA SER A 20 56.46 49.91 8.49
C SER A 20 55.10 49.99 7.80
N LEU A 21 54.95 50.92 6.85
CA LEU A 21 53.71 51.08 6.08
C LEU A 21 53.41 49.85 5.21
N VAL A 22 54.42 49.32 4.52
CA VAL A 22 54.28 48.11 3.70
C VAL A 22 53.94 46.91 4.58
N PHE A 23 54.60 46.76 5.73
CA PHE A 23 54.33 45.67 6.67
C PHE A 23 52.91 45.73 7.25
N CYS A 24 52.43 46.94 7.56
CA CYS A 24 51.06 47.16 8.02
C CYS A 24 50.04 46.76 6.95
N LEU A 25 50.25 47.14 5.69
CA LEU A 25 49.37 46.79 4.57
C LEU A 25 49.31 45.28 4.30
N VAL A 26 50.41 44.54 4.51
CA VAL A 26 50.43 43.08 4.35
C VAL A 26 49.70 42.36 5.47
N LYS A 27 49.76 42.86 6.71
CA LYS A 27 49.08 42.27 7.87
C LYS A 27 47.57 42.49 7.90
N LEU A 28 47.07 43.45 7.12
CA LEU A 28 45.63 43.69 6.92
C LEU A 28 44.97 42.68 5.98
N LYS A 29 45.76 41.92 5.22
CA LYS A 29 45.26 40.83 4.40
C LYS A 29 45.17 39.54 5.21
N ASP A 30 43.93 39.10 5.36
CA ASP A 30 43.54 37.69 5.52
C ASP A 30 43.44 37.16 6.95
N LYS A 31 42.29 37.48 7.56
CA LYS A 31 41.59 36.59 8.51
C LYS A 31 40.18 36.30 7.99
N THR A 32 40.08 35.76 6.78
CA THR A 32 38.82 35.25 6.26
C THR A 32 38.75 33.77 6.59
N VAL A 33 37.81 33.43 7.47
CA VAL A 33 37.50 32.04 7.83
C VAL A 33 36.80 31.42 6.63
N SER A 34 37.47 30.49 5.96
CA SER A 34 36.88 29.71 4.87
C SER A 34 35.92 28.69 5.48
N VAL A 35 34.67 28.71 5.02
CA VAL A 35 33.65 27.73 5.38
C VAL A 35 33.06 27.17 4.09
N ASP A 36 32.71 25.89 4.12
CA ASP A 36 32.12 25.21 2.97
C ASP A 36 30.62 25.51 2.90
N PHE A 37 30.19 25.98 1.73
CA PHE A 37 28.79 26.20 1.43
C PHE A 37 28.35 25.26 0.31
N VAL A 38 27.10 24.79 0.41
CA VAL A 38 26.40 24.13 -0.69
C VAL A 38 25.20 25.00 -1.04
N LEU A 39 25.08 25.34 -2.33
CA LEU A 39 23.93 26.08 -2.84
C LEU A 39 22.72 25.14 -2.87
N THR A 40 21.64 25.53 -2.19
CA THR A 40 20.38 24.77 -2.18
C THR A 40 19.45 25.29 -3.27
N GLU A 41 18.94 24.39 -4.11
CA GLU A 41 17.93 24.68 -5.11
C GLU A 41 16.55 24.26 -4.61
N ARG A 42 15.50 24.99 -5.04
CA ARG A 42 14.12 24.64 -4.70
C ARG A 42 13.69 23.43 -5.55
N GLY A 43 13.72 22.25 -4.95
CA GLY A 43 13.11 21.03 -5.50
C GLY A 43 11.77 20.72 -4.86
N ASN A 44 10.93 19.97 -5.55
CA ASN A 44 9.75 19.35 -4.95
C ASN A 44 10.17 18.05 -4.28
N ILE A 45 9.87 17.90 -3.00
CA ILE A 45 10.04 16.65 -2.28
C ILE A 45 8.67 16.00 -2.17
N THR A 46 8.55 14.77 -2.64
CA THR A 46 7.32 13.99 -2.52
C THR A 46 7.56 12.88 -1.51
N GLU A 47 6.82 12.94 -0.41
CA GLU A 47 6.82 11.92 0.61
C GLU A 47 5.75 10.88 0.25
N TYR A 48 6.14 9.62 0.14
CA TYR A 48 5.23 8.50 -0.04
C TYR A 48 5.35 7.57 1.15
N ILE A 49 4.22 7.10 1.65
CA ILE A 49 4.16 6.08 2.69
C ILE A 49 3.90 4.75 1.98
N GLU A 50 4.84 3.82 2.11
CA GLU A 50 4.66 2.45 1.64
C GLU A 50 3.82 1.66 2.65
N GLU A 51 2.55 1.44 2.34
CA GLU A 51 1.69 0.56 3.12
C GLU A 51 1.69 -0.85 2.54
N ASN A 52 1.96 -1.83 3.40
CA ASN A 52 1.83 -3.24 3.05
C ASN A 52 0.46 -3.75 3.52
N ALA A 53 -0.36 -4.20 2.58
CA ALA A 53 -1.66 -4.81 2.86
C ALA A 53 -1.74 -6.22 2.27
N ILE A 54 -2.56 -7.07 2.91
CA ILE A 54 -2.83 -8.42 2.41
C ILE A 54 -4.15 -8.36 1.64
N VAL A 55 -4.12 -8.78 0.37
CA VAL A 55 -5.33 -8.93 -0.44
C VAL A 55 -6.13 -10.11 0.10
N ARG A 56 -7.42 -9.90 0.36
CA ARG A 56 -8.38 -10.93 0.80
C ARG A 56 -9.60 -10.92 -0.09
N LEU A 57 -10.28 -12.07 -0.14
CA LEU A 57 -11.58 -12.18 -0.81
C LEU A 57 -12.59 -11.28 -0.10
N GLU A 58 -13.35 -10.51 -0.87
CA GLU A 58 -14.44 -9.69 -0.34
C GLU A 58 -15.55 -10.56 0.27
N MET A 59 -15.81 -11.71 -0.35
CA MET A 59 -16.73 -12.72 0.14
C MET A 59 -16.15 -14.12 -0.06
N GLU A 60 -16.20 -14.92 0.99
CA GLU A 60 -15.84 -16.33 0.98
C GLU A 60 -17.01 -17.12 1.56
N THR A 61 -17.40 -18.21 0.91
CA THR A 61 -18.52 -19.05 1.34
C THR A 61 -18.23 -20.49 1.00
N GLU A 62 -18.35 -21.34 2.01
CA GLU A 62 -18.30 -22.78 1.85
C GLU A 62 -19.72 -23.32 1.62
N VAL A 63 -19.90 -24.09 0.56
CA VAL A 63 -21.20 -24.66 0.19
C VAL A 63 -21.27 -26.11 0.68
N TYR A 64 -22.29 -26.40 1.48
CA TYR A 64 -22.53 -27.72 2.05
C TYR A 64 -23.85 -28.30 1.53
N ALA A 65 -23.90 -29.63 1.35
CA ALA A 65 -25.15 -30.32 1.03
C ALA A 65 -26.06 -30.35 2.27
N SER A 66 -27.31 -29.93 2.13
CA SER A 66 -28.29 -29.93 3.24
C SER A 66 -28.75 -31.34 3.64
N SER A 67 -28.66 -32.31 2.74
CA SER A 67 -28.96 -33.71 3.00
C SER A 67 -27.85 -34.60 2.46
N GLY A 68 -27.57 -35.69 3.17
CA GLY A 68 -26.67 -36.74 2.67
C GLY A 68 -27.28 -37.44 1.45
N GLY A 69 -26.41 -37.92 0.57
CA GLY A 69 -26.82 -38.64 -0.64
C GLY A 69 -25.63 -39.04 -1.49
N LYS A 70 -25.85 -39.92 -2.45
CA LYS A 70 -24.83 -40.30 -3.44
C LYS A 70 -24.74 -39.22 -4.52
N VAL A 71 -23.53 -38.78 -4.85
CA VAL A 71 -23.31 -37.87 -5.99
C VAL A 71 -23.56 -38.62 -7.30
N ILE A 72 -24.48 -38.12 -8.12
CA ILE A 72 -24.77 -38.65 -9.47
C ILE A 72 -23.92 -37.95 -10.51
N SER A 73 -23.76 -36.62 -10.39
CA SER A 73 -22.98 -35.83 -11.34
C SER A 73 -22.41 -34.58 -10.70
N VAL A 74 -21.20 -34.20 -11.13
CA VAL A 74 -20.57 -32.91 -10.84
C VAL A 74 -20.73 -32.05 -12.10
N MET A 75 -21.25 -30.84 -11.95
CA MET A 75 -21.60 -29.94 -13.06
C MET A 75 -20.68 -28.72 -13.15
N ALA A 76 -19.89 -28.44 -12.12
CA ALA A 76 -18.89 -27.38 -12.10
C ALA A 76 -17.51 -27.98 -11.83
N GLU A 77 -16.50 -27.57 -12.59
CA GLU A 77 -15.12 -28.00 -12.42
C GLU A 77 -14.32 -27.02 -11.56
N ILE A 78 -13.14 -27.47 -11.10
CA ILE A 78 -12.27 -26.64 -10.28
C ILE A 78 -11.72 -25.50 -11.12
N GLY A 79 -11.99 -24.27 -10.70
CA GLY A 79 -11.57 -23.05 -11.39
C GLY A 79 -12.66 -22.41 -12.24
N ASP A 80 -13.82 -23.04 -12.38
CA ASP A 80 -14.96 -22.45 -13.09
C ASP A 80 -15.56 -21.27 -12.31
N GLY A 81 -15.92 -20.23 -13.05
CA GLY A 81 -16.73 -19.14 -12.54
C GLY A 81 -18.21 -19.56 -12.50
N VAL A 82 -18.80 -19.58 -11.31
CA VAL A 82 -20.21 -19.94 -11.09
C VAL A 82 -21.00 -18.75 -10.57
N ASN A 83 -22.26 -18.67 -10.94
CA ASN A 83 -23.19 -17.63 -10.51
C ASN A 83 -24.12 -18.14 -9.40
N LYS A 84 -24.75 -17.19 -8.71
CA LYS A 84 -25.75 -17.50 -7.70
C LYS A 84 -26.93 -18.25 -8.33
N GLY A 85 -27.20 -19.45 -7.83
CA GLY A 85 -28.29 -20.31 -8.31
C GLY A 85 -27.82 -21.42 -9.25
N ASP A 86 -26.56 -21.41 -9.68
CA ASP A 86 -26.01 -22.47 -10.51
C ASP A 86 -25.93 -23.79 -9.73
N THR A 87 -26.27 -24.89 -10.41
CA THR A 87 -26.19 -26.22 -9.83
C THR A 87 -24.76 -26.72 -9.93
N LEU A 88 -24.09 -26.91 -8.80
CA LEU A 88 -22.70 -27.40 -8.76
C LEU A 88 -22.63 -28.92 -8.84
N VAL A 89 -23.53 -29.62 -8.14
CA VAL A 89 -23.54 -31.08 -7.98
C VAL A 89 -25.00 -31.56 -7.94
N ARG A 90 -25.26 -32.73 -8.50
CA ARG A 90 -26.54 -33.43 -8.39
C ARG A 90 -26.41 -34.68 -7.52
N LEU A 91 -27.27 -34.77 -6.51
CA LEU A 91 -27.37 -35.92 -5.61
C LEU A 91 -28.49 -36.88 -6.07
N ASP A 92 -28.41 -38.13 -5.64
CA ASP A 92 -29.45 -39.12 -5.88
C ASP A 92 -30.71 -38.81 -5.07
N GLU A 93 -31.83 -38.70 -5.78
CA GLU A 93 -33.12 -38.27 -5.26
C GLU A 93 -34.15 -39.42 -5.18
N LYS A 94 -33.78 -40.67 -5.49
CA LYS A 94 -34.73 -41.80 -5.52
C LYS A 94 -35.50 -41.99 -4.21
N ASP A 95 -34.79 -41.97 -3.09
CA ASP A 95 -35.44 -42.14 -1.78
C ASP A 95 -36.30 -40.91 -1.41
N LEU A 96 -35.83 -39.72 -1.77
CA LEU A 96 -36.55 -38.47 -1.52
C LEU A 96 -37.85 -38.39 -2.33
N THR A 97 -37.79 -38.74 -3.61
CA THR A 97 -38.94 -38.76 -4.53
C THR A 97 -39.96 -39.82 -4.14
N ALA A 98 -39.53 -41.01 -3.73
CA ALA A 98 -40.41 -42.04 -3.19
C ALA A 98 -41.13 -41.58 -1.91
N GLY A 99 -40.39 -40.92 -1.00
CA GLY A 99 -40.94 -40.33 0.22
C GLY A 99 -41.98 -39.24 -0.06
N LEU A 100 -41.67 -38.33 -0.98
CA LEU A 100 -42.58 -37.28 -1.43
C LEU A 100 -43.86 -37.86 -2.03
N LYS A 101 -43.74 -38.88 -2.89
CA LYS A 101 -44.91 -39.53 -3.50
C LYS A 101 -45.83 -40.16 -2.45
N ARG A 102 -45.26 -40.80 -1.44
CA ARG A 102 -46.03 -41.36 -0.33
C ARG A 102 -46.78 -40.27 0.45
N LEU A 103 -46.13 -39.14 0.72
CA LEU A 103 -46.74 -37.99 1.41
C LEU A 103 -47.88 -37.38 0.59
N GLU A 104 -47.71 -37.24 -0.73
CA GLU A 104 -48.77 -36.78 -1.63
C GLU A 104 -49.99 -37.71 -1.58
N LEU A 105 -49.78 -39.03 -1.67
CA LEU A 105 -50.87 -40.00 -1.60
C LEU A 105 -51.61 -39.93 -0.25
N GLN A 106 -50.88 -39.74 0.85
CA GLN A 106 -51.49 -39.55 2.17
C GLN A 106 -52.31 -38.27 2.24
N LYS A 107 -51.81 -37.17 1.67
CA LYS A 107 -52.54 -35.90 1.58
C LYS A 107 -53.83 -36.06 0.79
N VAL A 108 -53.77 -36.69 -0.39
CA VAL A 108 -54.96 -36.93 -1.23
C VAL A 108 -55.99 -37.78 -0.49
N ALA A 109 -55.57 -38.90 0.12
CA ALA A 109 -56.46 -39.75 0.88
C ALA A 109 -57.12 -39.01 2.07
N ALA A 110 -56.39 -38.12 2.74
CA ALA A 110 -56.95 -37.30 3.82
C ALA A 110 -57.98 -36.29 3.30
N LEU A 111 -57.72 -35.65 2.16
CA LEU A 111 -58.67 -34.72 1.53
C LEU A 111 -59.94 -35.42 1.08
N THR A 112 -59.83 -36.61 0.47
CA THR A 112 -61.00 -37.41 0.07
C THR A 112 -61.88 -37.74 1.27
N ARG A 113 -61.30 -38.11 2.41
CA ARG A 113 -62.07 -38.36 3.64
C ARG A 113 -62.80 -37.13 4.17
N ILE A 114 -62.21 -35.94 4.01
CA ILE A 114 -62.86 -34.69 4.41
C ILE A 114 -64.02 -34.37 3.47
N ASP A 115 -63.82 -34.55 2.17
CA ASP A 115 -64.85 -34.30 1.15
C ASP A 115 -66.05 -35.26 1.32
N GLU A 116 -65.78 -36.54 1.58
CA GLU A 116 -66.79 -37.54 1.94
C GLU A 116 -67.58 -37.12 3.19
N ALA A 117 -66.90 -36.58 4.22
CA ALA A 117 -67.56 -36.15 5.45
C ALA A 117 -68.33 -34.81 5.34
N ILE A 118 -68.14 -34.03 4.27
CA ILE A 118 -68.85 -32.77 4.01
C ILE A 118 -70.06 -32.98 3.08
N ASN A 119 -69.98 -33.97 2.17
CA ASN A 119 -71.04 -34.29 1.21
C ASN A 119 -72.03 -35.37 1.67
N ASP A 120 -71.84 -35.94 2.86
CA ASP A 120 -72.85 -36.72 3.63
C ASP A 120 -73.63 -35.80 4.59
#